data_AF-A0A2V8KM50-F1
#
_entry.id   AF-A0A2V8KM50-F1
#
_cell.length_a   1.000
_cell.length_b   1.000
_cell.length_c   1.000
_cell.angle_alpha   90.00
_cell.angle_beta   90.00
_cell.angle_gamma   90.00
#
_symmetry.space_group_name_H-M   'P 1'
#
loop_
_entity.id
_entity.type
_entity.pdbx_description
1 polymer ?
#
loop_
_entity_poly.entity_id
_entity_poly.type
_entity_poly.pdbx_seq_one_letter_code
_entity_poly.pdbx_strand_id
1 'polypeptide(L)'
;MAAGRYGHRTLLVDGEGWAGLCLQSRGGTDTDLRQDGELQEEHRSALDTGHSAERWQVDPSGGSAVALDFSHDPNQRFIFLINQNNEQVEIIDRQSGKILSSFGRPGSFPGQFNQAHGIAVDSKDNVYIAENRGRRVHKFKVVNP
;
A
#
# COMPACT_ATOMS: atom_id res chain seq x y z
N MET A 1 -28.69 16.23 2.94
CA MET A 1 -27.40 16.40 2.25
C MET A 1 -26.46 15.31 2.76
N ALA A 2 -26.25 14.25 1.98
CA ALA A 2 -25.37 13.15 2.37
C ALA A 2 -23.96 13.44 1.85
N ALA A 3 -22.98 13.54 2.75
CA ALA A 3 -21.57 13.64 2.38
C ALA A 3 -21.13 12.31 1.73
N GLY A 4 -20.74 12.38 0.46
CA GLY A 4 -20.14 11.25 -0.24
C GLY A 4 -18.84 10.83 0.47
N ARG A 5 -18.72 9.54 0.80
CA ARG A 5 -17.51 8.96 1.38
C ARG A 5 -16.60 8.54 0.24
N TYR A 6 -15.39 9.11 0.18
CA TYR A 6 -14.35 8.67 -0.73
C TYR A 6 -13.76 7.37 -0.18
N GLY A 7 -13.99 6.25 -0.89
CA GLY A 7 -13.24 5.01 -0.70
C GLY A 7 -12.01 5.03 -1.62
N HIS A 8 -10.84 4.65 -1.09
CA HIS A 8 -9.65 4.47 -1.91
C HIS A 8 -9.79 3.21 -2.77
N ARG A 9 -9.30 3.28 -4.00
CA ARG A 9 -9.23 2.15 -4.93
C ARG A 9 -7.75 1.90 -5.23
N THR A 10 -7.21 0.81 -4.73
CA THR A 10 -5.90 0.32 -5.15
C THR A 10 -6.16 -0.83 -6.11
N LEU A 11 -5.71 -0.67 -7.35
CA LEU A 11 -5.71 -1.73 -8.35
C LEU A 11 -4.30 -2.30 -8.38
N LEU A 12 -4.14 -3.54 -7.93
CA LEU A 12 -2.92 -4.29 -8.20
C LEU A 12 -3.19 -5.11 -9.46
N VAL A 13 -2.40 -4.86 -10.51
CA VAL A 13 -2.39 -5.68 -11.71
C VAL A 13 -1.06 -6.41 -11.73
N ASP A 14 -1.09 -7.73 -11.69
CA ASP A 14 0.10 -8.52 -11.98
C ASP A 14 0.27 -8.75 -13.50
N GLY A 15 1.45 -9.22 -13.90
CA GLY A 15 1.77 -9.49 -15.30
C GLY A 15 0.95 -10.62 -15.95
N GLU A 16 0.03 -11.25 -15.21
CA GLU A 16 -0.83 -12.34 -15.68
C GLU A 16 -2.27 -11.88 -15.94
N GLY A 17 -2.57 -10.59 -15.71
CA GLY A 17 -3.88 -10.00 -16.02
C GLY A 17 -4.90 -10.11 -14.89
N TRP A 18 -4.47 -10.42 -13.66
CA TRP A 18 -5.33 -10.36 -12.48
C TRP A 18 -5.49 -8.93 -12.00
N ALA A 19 -6.73 -8.53 -11.69
CA ALA A 19 -7.06 -7.22 -11.15
C ALA A 19 -7.88 -7.40 -9.87
N GLY A 20 -7.23 -7.27 -8.71
CA GLY A 20 -7.91 -7.28 -7.42
C GLY A 20 -8.48 -5.90 -7.08
N LEU A 21 -9.79 -5.81 -6.80
CA LEU A 21 -10.44 -4.59 -6.33
C LEU A 21 -10.63 -4.64 -4.82
N CYS A 22 -9.77 -3.99 -4.04
CA CYS A 22 -10.00 -3.86 -2.61
C CYS A 22 -11.01 -2.75 -2.33
N LEU A 23 -12.24 -3.11 -1.92
CA LEU A 23 -13.24 -2.18 -1.40
C LEU A 23 -13.15 -2.13 0.13
N GLN A 24 -12.59 -1.05 0.68
CA GLN A 24 -12.69 -0.81 2.12
C GLN A 24 -14.09 -0.32 2.49
N SER A 25 -14.97 -1.26 2.85
CA SER A 25 -16.17 -0.98 3.64
C SER A 25 -15.89 -1.32 5.12
N ARG A 26 -16.46 -0.54 6.05
CA ARG A 26 -16.40 -0.90 7.48
C ARG A 26 -17.29 -2.13 7.69
N GLY A 27 -16.66 -3.30 7.69
CA GLY A 27 -17.31 -4.61 7.71
C GLY A 27 -16.65 -5.44 6.61
N GLY A 28 -15.59 -6.16 6.97
CA GLY A 28 -14.73 -6.86 6.02
C GLY A 28 -15.41 -8.09 5.42
N THR A 29 -16.10 -7.92 4.30
CA THR A 29 -16.39 -9.00 3.37
C THR A 29 -15.97 -8.57 1.96
N ASP A 30 -15.12 -9.38 1.35
CA ASP A 30 -14.79 -9.29 -0.07
C ASP A 30 -15.96 -9.92 -0.83
N THR A 31 -16.54 -9.21 -1.80
CA THR A 31 -17.75 -9.66 -2.51
C THR A 31 -17.47 -9.72 -4.01
N ASP A 32 -17.46 -10.94 -4.55
CA ASP A 32 -17.31 -11.18 -5.99
C ASP A 32 -18.67 -11.18 -6.69
N LEU A 33 -18.76 -10.49 -7.84
CA LEU A 33 -19.93 -10.47 -8.72
C LEU A 33 -19.73 -11.45 -9.88
N ARG A 34 -20.56 -12.49 -9.96
CA ARG A 34 -20.64 -13.34 -11.15
C ARG A 34 -21.48 -12.68 -12.26
N GLN A 35 -21.22 -13.07 -13.50
CA GLN A 35 -21.91 -12.56 -14.71
C GLN A 35 -23.43 -12.82 -14.73
N ASP A 36 -23.95 -13.68 -13.84
CA ASP A 36 -25.36 -14.04 -13.72
C ASP A 36 -26.14 -13.21 -12.68
N GLY A 37 -25.45 -12.33 -11.92
CA GLY A 37 -26.10 -11.37 -11.03
C GLY A 37 -26.50 -11.90 -9.65
N GLU A 38 -26.09 -13.12 -9.27
CA GLU A 38 -26.33 -13.64 -7.92
C GLU A 38 -25.14 -13.39 -6.98
N LEU A 39 -25.44 -12.90 -5.77
CA LEU A 39 -24.47 -12.70 -4.69
C LEU A 39 -24.44 -13.96 -3.82
N GLN A 40 -23.27 -14.58 -3.69
CA GLN A 40 -23.03 -15.63 -2.70
C GLN A 40 -21.89 -15.22 -1.78
N GLU A 41 -22.15 -15.15 -0.47
CA GLU A 41 -21.11 -15.00 0.55
C GLU A 41 -20.41 -16.35 0.73
N GLU A 42 -19.34 -16.61 -0.03
CA GLU A 42 -18.44 -17.73 0.25
C GLU A 42 -17.09 -17.20 0.74
N HIS A 43 -16.83 -17.39 2.04
CA HIS A 43 -15.49 -17.21 2.62
C HIS A 43 -14.56 -18.34 2.12
N ARG A 44 -14.06 -18.24 0.89
CA ARG A 44 -12.94 -19.06 0.42
C ARG A 44 -11.66 -18.35 0.79
N SER A 45 -10.80 -19.00 1.57
CA SER A 45 -9.47 -18.47 1.83
C SER A 45 -8.65 -18.48 0.54
N ALA A 46 -7.62 -17.64 0.42
CA ALA A 46 -6.72 -17.66 -0.74
C ALA A 46 -6.19 -19.08 -1.03
N LEU A 47 -5.99 -19.88 0.03
CA LEU A 47 -5.54 -21.27 -0.04
C LEU A 47 -6.53 -22.20 -0.76
N ASP A 48 -7.83 -21.93 -0.67
CA ASP A 48 -8.89 -22.75 -1.28
C ASP A 48 -9.00 -22.54 -2.80
N THR A 49 -8.28 -21.55 -3.33
CA THR A 49 -8.28 -21.19 -4.76
C THR A 49 -6.94 -21.51 -5.46
N GLY A 50 -6.02 -22.17 -4.76
CA GLY A 50 -4.68 -22.49 -5.29
C GLY A 50 -3.67 -21.34 -5.22
N HIS A 51 -4.04 -20.21 -4.63
CA HIS A 51 -3.13 -19.09 -4.39
C HIS A 51 -2.36 -19.32 -3.08
N SER A 52 -1.06 -18.99 -3.08
CA SER A 52 -0.28 -18.90 -1.86
C SER A 52 -0.42 -17.52 -1.24
N ALA A 53 -0.54 -17.46 0.08
CA ALA A 53 -0.56 -16.20 0.82
C ALA A 53 0.53 -16.24 1.90
N GLU A 54 1.35 -15.20 1.93
CA GLU A 54 2.30 -14.95 3.01
C GLU A 54 1.95 -13.65 3.73
N ARG A 55 2.14 -13.65 5.05
CA ARG A 55 1.87 -12.48 5.89
C ARG A 55 3.17 -12.02 6.52
N TRP A 56 3.55 -10.77 6.27
CA TRP A 56 4.62 -10.10 6.99
C TRP A 56 4.04 -9.05 7.93
N GLN A 57 4.50 -9.08 9.18
CA GLN A 57 4.17 -8.02 10.13
C GLN A 57 5.21 -6.92 9.96
N VAL A 58 4.73 -5.78 9.50
CA VAL A 58 5.59 -4.66 9.12
C VAL A 58 6.10 -3.92 10.37
N ASP A 59 5.30 -3.75 11.42
CA ASP A 59 5.78 -3.24 12.72
C ASP A 59 4.97 -3.87 13.87
N PRO A 60 5.61 -4.49 14.89
CA PRO A 60 4.93 -5.00 16.08
C PRO A 60 4.32 -3.90 16.98
N SER A 61 4.74 -2.64 16.84
CA SER A 61 4.25 -1.51 17.64
C SER A 61 2.86 -1.01 17.21
N GLY A 62 2.36 -1.44 16.06
CA GLY A 62 1.05 -1.08 15.52
C GLY A 62 1.10 0.03 14.48
N GLY A 63 1.47 -0.34 13.24
CA GLY A 63 1.39 0.54 12.07
C GLY A 63 0.10 0.34 11.26
N SER A 64 -0.34 1.38 10.55
CA SER A 64 -1.30 1.23 9.45
C SER A 64 -0.51 1.24 8.14
N ALA A 65 -0.34 0.06 7.55
CA ALA A 65 0.09 -0.06 6.15
C ALA A 65 -1.02 0.52 5.26
N VAL A 66 -0.75 1.65 4.59
CA VAL A 66 -1.78 2.38 3.82
C VAL A 66 -1.62 2.20 2.32
N ALA A 67 -0.41 2.40 1.82
CA ALA A 67 -0.10 2.28 0.40
C ALA A 67 1.34 1.82 0.24
N LEU A 68 1.60 1.02 -0.79
CA LEU A 68 2.92 0.56 -1.15
C LEU A 68 3.19 0.73 -2.64
N ASP A 69 4.47 0.75 -3.00
CA ASP A 69 4.93 0.64 -4.38
C ASP A 69 6.32 -0.03 -4.41
N PHE A 70 6.73 -0.53 -5.56
CA PHE A 70 7.94 -1.32 -5.72
C PHE A 70 9.09 -0.49 -6.29
N SER A 71 10.32 -0.85 -5.96
CA SER A 71 11.49 -0.40 -6.72
C SER A 71 11.40 -0.86 -8.17
N HIS A 72 11.87 -0.05 -9.10
CA HIS A 72 11.91 -0.33 -10.54
C HIS A 72 13.22 -0.97 -11.00
N ASP A 73 14.12 -1.34 -10.08
CA ASP A 73 15.23 -2.23 -10.42
C ASP A 73 14.71 -3.58 -10.95
N PRO A 74 15.46 -4.29 -11.82
CA PRO A 74 14.96 -5.48 -12.52
C PRO A 74 14.42 -6.60 -11.61
N ASN A 75 14.86 -6.65 -10.35
CA ASN A 75 14.44 -7.67 -9.40
C ASN A 75 13.35 -7.18 -8.43
N GLN A 76 12.96 -5.91 -8.54
CA GLN A 76 12.05 -5.22 -7.61
C GLN A 76 12.42 -5.50 -6.15
N ARG A 77 13.69 -5.25 -5.79
CA ARG A 77 14.23 -5.67 -4.48
C ARG A 77 13.52 -5.03 -3.29
N PHE A 78 12.93 -3.85 -3.47
CA PHE A 78 12.35 -3.09 -2.37
C PHE A 78 10.85 -2.88 -2.52
N ILE A 79 10.16 -2.93 -1.38
CA ILE A 79 8.82 -2.38 -1.20
C ILE A 79 8.98 -1.08 -0.42
N PHE A 80 8.45 0.01 -0.96
CA PHE A 80 8.26 1.26 -0.23
C PHE A 80 6.85 1.27 0.33
N LEU A 81 6.72 1.33 1.65
CA LEU A 81 5.43 1.27 2.33
C LEU A 81 5.20 2.53 3.16
N ILE A 82 4.03 3.16 3.01
CA ILE A 82 3.57 4.21 3.92
C ILE A 82 3.03 3.56 5.21
N ASN A 83 3.71 3.83 6.32
CA ASN A 83 3.21 3.62 7.66
C ASN A 83 2.66 4.95 8.20
N GLN A 84 1.34 5.11 8.09
CA GLN A 84 0.68 6.38 8.41
C GLN A 84 0.71 6.70 9.92
N ASN A 85 0.70 5.69 10.80
CA ASN A 85 0.69 5.92 12.26
C ASN A 85 2.02 6.48 12.75
N ASN A 86 3.12 5.95 12.21
CA ASN A 86 4.47 6.44 12.52
C ASN A 86 4.86 7.65 11.66
N GLU A 87 4.01 8.05 10.70
CA GLU A 87 4.27 9.08 9.69
C GLU A 87 5.64 8.88 9.02
N GLN A 88 5.85 7.64 8.55
CA GLN A 88 7.10 7.19 7.95
C GLN A 88 6.83 6.42 6.65
N VAL A 89 7.85 6.41 5.80
CA VAL A 89 7.97 5.48 4.68
C VAL A 89 9.02 4.44 5.08
N GLU A 90 8.62 3.17 5.06
CA GLU A 90 9.48 2.03 5.35
C GLU A 90 9.98 1.43 4.04
N ILE A 91 11.26 1.05 4.02
CA ILE A 91 11.92 0.37 2.91
C ILE A 91 12.12 -1.07 3.35
N ILE A 92 11.46 -1.98 2.65
CA ILE A 92 11.36 -3.39 3.02
C ILE A 92 12.06 -4.21 1.94
N ASP A 93 12.90 -5.15 2.35
CA ASP A 93 13.43 -6.18 1.45
C ASP A 93 12.31 -7.11 1.01
N ARG A 94 12.02 -7.13 -0.29
CA ARG A 94 10.89 -7.88 -0.85
C ARG A 94 11.05 -9.39 -0.69
N GLN A 95 12.27 -9.90 -0.63
CA GLN A 95 12.48 -11.36 -0.54
C GLN A 95 12.26 -11.90 0.87
N SER A 96 12.73 -11.16 1.88
CA SER A 96 12.70 -11.60 3.29
C SER A 96 11.58 -10.96 4.11
N GLY A 97 10.93 -9.91 3.58
CA GLY A 97 9.92 -9.13 4.29
C GLY A 97 10.49 -8.27 5.43
N LYS A 98 11.82 -8.14 5.54
CA LYS A 98 12.47 -7.38 6.60
C LYS A 98 12.49 -5.88 6.28
N ILE A 99 12.15 -5.05 7.26
CA ILE A 99 12.43 -3.61 7.16
C ILE A 99 13.95 -3.41 7.15
N LEU A 100 14.45 -2.76 6.12
CA LEU A 100 15.86 -2.37 5.99
C LEU A 100 16.11 -1.01 6.64
N SER A 101 15.22 -0.05 6.37
CA SER A 101 15.29 1.31 6.89
C SER A 101 13.95 2.02 6.80
N SER A 102 13.85 3.20 7.39
CA SER A 102 12.70 4.09 7.21
C SER A 102 13.14 5.55 7.15
N PHE A 103 12.29 6.39 6.57
CA PHE A 103 12.47 7.84 6.57
C PHE A 103 11.13 8.56 6.76
N GLY A 104 11.21 9.79 7.26
CA GLY A 104 10.03 10.57 7.62
C GLY A 104 9.85 10.69 9.13
N ARG A 105 9.00 11.64 9.51
CA ARG A 105 8.45 11.83 10.87
C ARG A 105 7.27 12.80 10.79
N PRO A 106 6.42 12.90 11.81
CA PRO A 106 5.36 13.91 11.84
C PRO A 106 5.89 15.34 11.67
N GLY A 107 5.21 16.17 10.88
CA GLY A 107 5.46 17.61 10.82
C GLY A 107 5.24 18.26 9.45
N SER A 108 5.73 19.49 9.29
CA SER A 108 5.43 20.37 8.15
C SER A 108 6.67 20.82 7.36
N PHE A 109 7.85 20.31 7.68
CA PHE A 109 9.09 20.63 6.95
C PHE A 109 9.43 19.52 5.93
N PRO A 110 10.40 19.75 5.02
CA PRO A 110 10.89 18.69 4.13
C PRO A 110 11.32 17.44 4.91
N GLY A 111 10.90 16.27 4.43
CA GLY A 111 11.12 15.00 5.14
C GLY A 111 10.22 14.79 6.35
N GLN A 112 9.17 15.61 6.52
CA GLN A 112 8.14 15.42 7.54
C GLN A 112 6.75 15.37 6.92
N PHE A 113 5.90 14.52 7.49
CA PHE A 113 4.58 14.21 6.96
C PHE A 113 3.45 14.64 7.89
N ASN A 114 2.33 15.00 7.28
CA ASN A 114 1.05 15.24 7.88
C ASN A 114 0.01 14.44 7.10
N GLN A 115 -0.17 13.19 7.53
CA GLN A 115 -1.02 12.20 6.90
C GLN A 115 -0.55 11.83 5.48
N ALA A 116 0.65 11.24 5.37
CA ALA A 116 1.08 10.60 4.13
C ALA A 116 0.09 9.50 3.71
N HIS A 117 -0.31 9.48 2.45
CA HIS A 117 -1.43 8.63 2.00
C HIS A 117 -1.25 8.00 0.61
N GLY A 118 -0.60 8.70 -0.32
CA GLY A 118 -0.31 8.17 -1.66
C GLY A 118 1.19 7.99 -1.86
N ILE A 119 1.59 6.93 -2.56
CA ILE A 119 2.96 6.67 -2.97
C ILE A 119 3.02 6.33 -4.46
N ALA A 120 4.06 6.81 -5.14
CA ALA A 120 4.44 6.39 -6.48
C ALA A 120 5.95 6.41 -6.62
N VAL A 121 6.52 5.46 -7.35
CA VAL A 121 7.95 5.39 -7.66
C VAL A 121 8.13 5.62 -9.16
N ASP A 122 9.11 6.44 -9.54
CA ASP A 122 9.45 6.60 -10.95
C ASP A 122 10.52 5.60 -11.41
N SER A 123 10.71 5.49 -12.73
CA SER A 123 11.73 4.63 -13.36
C SER A 123 13.18 4.86 -12.91
N LYS A 124 13.45 5.90 -12.11
CA LYS A 124 14.76 6.21 -11.54
C LYS A 124 14.78 6.01 -10.01
N ASP A 125 13.81 5.27 -9.47
CA ASP A 125 13.61 5.00 -8.05
C ASP A 125 13.48 6.27 -7.19
N ASN A 126 12.96 7.36 -7.76
CA ASN A 126 12.52 8.46 -6.91
C ASN A 126 11.13 8.14 -6.37
N VAL A 127 10.96 8.35 -5.06
CA VAL A 127 9.71 8.08 -4.35
C VAL A 127 8.93 9.39 -4.18
N TYR A 128 7.68 9.41 -4.61
CA TYR A 128 6.76 10.53 -4.50
C TYR A 128 5.71 10.21 -3.46
N ILE A 129 5.54 11.09 -2.48
CA ILE A 129 4.59 10.92 -1.38
C ILE A 129 3.57 12.05 -1.42
N ALA A 130 2.29 11.69 -1.51
CA ALA A 130 1.16 12.62 -1.46
C ALA A 130 0.52 12.60 -0.07
N GLU A 131 0.32 13.78 0.49
CA GLU A 131 -0.29 13.98 1.81
C GLU A 131 -1.76 14.38 1.70
N ASN A 132 -2.60 13.79 2.55
CA ASN A 132 -4.01 14.15 2.62
C ASN A 132 -4.23 15.46 3.40
N ARG A 133 -3.70 15.55 4.64
CA ARG A 133 -3.83 16.77 5.49
C ARG A 133 -2.80 17.83 5.18
N GLY A 134 -1.57 17.42 4.90
CA GLY A 134 -0.49 18.33 4.54
C GLY A 134 -0.77 19.10 3.25
N ARG A 135 -1.56 18.52 2.32
CA ARG A 135 -1.86 19.07 0.99
C ARG A 135 -0.60 19.38 0.18
N ARG A 136 0.44 18.55 0.32
CA ARG A 136 1.70 18.67 -0.41
C ARG A 136 2.06 17.34 -1.07
N VAL A 137 2.98 17.42 -2.01
CA VAL A 137 3.68 16.27 -2.59
C VAL A 137 5.16 16.43 -2.30
N HIS A 138 5.79 15.35 -1.85
CA HIS A 138 7.23 15.29 -1.59
C HIS A 138 7.88 14.36 -2.59
N LYS A 139 9.10 14.70 -3.03
CA LYS A 139 9.95 13.82 -3.84
C LYS A 139 11.18 13.46 -3.02
N PHE A 140 11.47 12.16 -2.93
CA PHE A 140 12.67 11.64 -2.27
C PHE A 140 13.51 10.89 -3.28
N LYS A 141 14.82 11.12 -3.21
CA LYS A 141 15.80 10.22 -3.83
C LYS A 141 16.29 9.28 -2.75
N VAL A 142 16.01 7.99 -2.89
CA VAL A 142 16.54 6.98 -1.98
C VAL A 142 17.99 6.72 -2.38
N VAL A 143 18.91 6.81 -1.41
CA VAL A 143 20.34 6.62 -1.65
C VAL A 143 20.82 5.54 -0.69
N ASN A 144 21.38 4.45 -1.23
CA ASN A 144 21.95 3.32 -0.50
C ASN A 144 21.03 2.77 0.61
N PRO A 145 19.86 2.20 0.25
CA PRO A 145 18.93 1.58 1.20
C PRO A 145 19.45 0.25 1.77
#